data_AF-A0A2E4ESJ7-F1
#
_entry.id   AF-A0A2E4ESJ7-F1
#
_cell.length_a   1.000
_cell.length_b   1.000
_cell.length_c   1.000
_cell.angle_alpha   90.00
_cell.angle_beta   90.00
_cell.angle_gamma   90.00
#
_symmetry.space_group_name_H-M   'P 1'
#
loop_
_entity.id
_entity.type
_entity.pdbx_description
1 polymer ?
#
loop_
_entity_poly.entity_id
_entity_poly.type
_entity_poly.pdbx_seq_one_letter_code
_entity_poly.pdbx_strand_id
1 'polypeptide(L)'
;MKQGTRLAARILGAYAVIYVTYLYVPVLFLPLFSFNDSIYISFPLRGWTFKWYESMLANDALHRALVNSLKVGLTTAFISTVLGILGAKA
;
A
#
# COMPACT_ATOMS: atom_id res chain seq x y z
N MET A 1 37.41 16.54 -8.98
CA MET A 1 36.72 15.23 -8.84
C MET A 1 35.39 15.25 -8.06
N LYS A 2 35.08 16.24 -7.20
CA LYS A 2 33.85 16.23 -6.35
C LYS A 2 32.52 16.62 -7.05
N GLN A 3 32.57 17.21 -8.24
CA GLN A 3 31.38 17.80 -8.91
C GLN A 3 30.55 16.76 -9.66
N GLY A 4 31.19 15.76 -10.29
CA GLY A 4 30.51 14.67 -11.01
C GLY A 4 29.65 13.80 -10.09
N THR A 5 30.10 13.55 -8.86
CA THR A 5 29.37 12.77 -7.85
C THR A 5 28.07 13.46 -7.41
N ARG A 6 28.07 14.80 -7.31
CA ARG A 6 26.88 15.57 -6.91
C ARG A 6 25.80 15.57 -7.99
N LEU A 7 26.20 15.66 -9.27
CA LEU A 7 25.27 15.58 -10.39
C LEU A 7 24.65 14.17 -10.50
N ALA A 8 25.49 13.13 -10.41
CA ALA A 8 25.01 11.74 -10.41
C ALA A 8 24.02 11.48 -9.26
N ALA A 9 24.30 11.96 -8.05
CA ALA A 9 23.40 11.83 -6.90
C ALA A 9 22.05 12.54 -7.13
N ARG A 10 22.05 13.73 -7.75
CA ARG A 10 20.82 14.47 -8.07
C ARG A 10 19.99 13.75 -9.13
N ILE A 11 20.63 13.17 -10.15
CA ILE A 11 19.96 12.39 -11.19
C ILE A 11 19.36 11.12 -10.59
N LEU A 12 20.10 10.41 -9.74
CA LEU A 12 19.61 9.22 -9.07
C LEU A 12 18.42 9.53 -8.16
N GLY A 13 18.49 10.64 -7.42
CA GLY A 13 17.38 11.13 -6.60
C GLY A 13 16.15 11.49 -7.44
N ALA A 14 16.32 12.22 -8.54
CA ALA A 14 15.22 12.54 -9.45
C ALA A 14 14.60 11.28 -10.06
N TYR A 15 15.42 10.33 -10.50
CA TYR A 15 14.97 9.03 -10.99
C TYR A 15 14.16 8.27 -9.94
N ALA A 16 14.66 8.17 -8.71
CA ALA A 16 13.96 7.50 -7.61
C ALA A 16 12.60 8.15 -7.32
N VAL A 17 12.52 9.48 -7.30
CA VAL A 17 11.27 10.22 -7.10
C VAL A 17 10.28 9.95 -8.24
N ILE A 18 10.72 10.03 -9.50
CA ILE A 18 9.88 9.75 -10.67
C ILE A 18 9.37 8.30 -10.62
N TYR A 19 10.25 7.34 -10.33
CA TYR A 19 9.91 5.93 -10.25
C TYR A 19 8.88 5.64 -9.15
N VAL A 20 9.12 6.13 -7.94
CA VAL A 20 8.17 6.00 -6.82
C VAL A 20 6.84 6.67 -7.17
N THR A 21 6.87 7.88 -7.75
CA THR A 21 5.65 8.57 -8.15
C THR A 21 4.86 7.75 -9.16
N TYR A 22 5.52 7.26 -10.20
CA TYR A 22 4.90 6.42 -11.22
C TYR A 22 4.23 5.17 -10.66
N LEU A 23 4.88 4.48 -9.70
CA LEU A 23 4.32 3.30 -9.05
C LEU A 23 3.12 3.63 -8.15
N TYR A 24 3.16 4.75 -7.43
CA TYR A 24 2.14 5.09 -6.43
C TYR A 24 0.94 5.83 -7.02
N VAL A 25 1.08 6.57 -8.11
CA VAL A 25 -0.03 7.26 -8.80
C VAL A 25 -1.25 6.35 -9.03
N PRO A 26 -1.13 5.13 -9.60
CA PRO A 26 -2.30 4.27 -9.78
C PRO A 26 -2.90 3.78 -8.45
N VAL A 27 -2.06 3.57 -7.43
CA VAL A 27 -2.50 3.14 -6.09
C VAL A 27 -3.29 4.26 -5.40
N LEU A 28 -2.96 5.53 -5.65
CA LEU A 28 -3.65 6.69 -5.09
C LEU A 28 -5.10 6.85 -5.58
N PHE A 29 -5.48 6.19 -6.69
CA PHE A 29 -6.87 6.16 -7.10
C PHE A 29 -7.77 5.47 -6.07
N LEU A 30 -7.28 4.44 -5.37
CA LEU A 30 -8.06 3.72 -4.37
C LEU A 30 -8.53 4.63 -3.22
N PRO A 31 -7.65 5.36 -2.49
CA PRO A 31 -8.11 6.28 -1.46
C PRO A 31 -8.92 7.44 -2.03
N LEU A 32 -8.58 7.95 -3.23
CA LEU A 32 -9.34 9.02 -3.89
C LEU A 32 -10.78 8.61 -4.18
N PHE A 33 -11.02 7.42 -4.73
CA PHE A 33 -12.36 6.89 -4.99
C PHE A 33 -13.04 6.36 -3.74
N SER A 34 -12.30 6.05 -2.66
CA SER A 34 -12.90 5.67 -1.38
C SER A 34 -13.72 6.81 -0.74
N PHE A 35 -13.46 8.06 -1.14
CA PHE A 35 -14.29 9.21 -0.74
C PHE A 35 -15.41 9.53 -1.74
N ASN A 36 -15.54 8.78 -2.84
CA ASN A 36 -16.57 9.01 -3.84
C ASN A 36 -17.93 8.47 -3.39
N ASP A 37 -18.98 9.27 -3.59
CA ASP A 37 -20.35 8.87 -3.24
C ASP A 37 -20.96 7.81 -4.19
N SER A 38 -20.21 7.37 -5.20
CA SER A 38 -20.61 6.33 -6.15
C SER A 38 -19.81 5.04 -5.94
N ILE A 39 -20.50 3.90 -6.05
CA ILE A 39 -19.90 2.55 -6.11
C ILE A 39 -19.09 2.32 -7.39
N TYR A 40 -19.36 3.09 -8.43
CA TYR A 40 -18.66 3.00 -9.71
C TYR A 40 -17.50 3.99 -9.78
N ILE A 41 -16.35 3.49 -10.25
CA ILE A 41 -15.16 4.26 -10.56
C ILE A 41 -15.41 5.00 -11.88
N SER A 42 -16.01 6.19 -11.79
CA SER A 42 -16.30 7.04 -12.94
C SER A 42 -15.90 8.48 -12.66
N PHE A 43 -15.30 9.14 -13.65
CA PHE A 43 -15.12 10.59 -13.64
C PHE A 43 -16.34 11.28 -14.29
N PRO A 44 -16.78 12.44 -13.78
CA PRO A 44 -16.32 13.17 -12.58
C PRO A 44 -16.75 12.51 -11.26
N LEU A 45 -16.01 12.78 -10.16
CA LEU A 45 -16.42 12.40 -8.80
C LEU A 45 -17.78 13.03 -8.50
N ARG A 46 -18.74 12.24 -8.03
CA ARG A 46 -20.12 12.73 -7.81
C ARG A 46 -20.25 13.54 -6.53
N GLY A 47 -19.45 13.23 -5.52
CA GLY A 47 -19.45 13.89 -4.22
C GLY A 47 -18.44 13.25 -3.26
N TRP A 48 -18.12 13.98 -2.19
CA TRP A 48 -17.26 13.52 -1.10
C TRP A 48 -18.11 12.86 0.00
N THR A 49 -17.76 11.65 0.43
CA THR A 49 -18.49 10.90 1.47
C THR A 49 -17.57 10.07 2.37
N PHE A 50 -18.04 9.80 3.59
CA PHE A 50 -17.43 8.86 4.53
C PHE A 50 -18.27 7.59 4.76
N LYS A 51 -19.40 7.43 4.05
CA LYS A 51 -20.36 6.34 4.25
C LYS A 51 -19.75 4.94 4.18
N TRP A 52 -18.72 4.76 3.34
CA TRP A 52 -18.03 3.48 3.16
C TRP A 52 -17.20 3.10 4.39
N TYR A 53 -16.59 4.10 5.04
CA TYR A 53 -15.84 3.90 6.28
C TYR A 53 -16.79 3.57 7.43
N GLU A 54 -17.94 4.25 7.53
CA GLU A 54 -18.97 3.92 8.52
C GLU A 54 -19.53 2.49 8.30
N SER A 55 -19.85 2.15 7.05
CA SER A 55 -20.33 0.81 6.67
C SER A 55 -19.29 -0.27 6.96
N MET A 56 -18.01 0.03 6.74
CA MET A 56 -16.90 -0.87 7.07
C MET A 56 -16.79 -1.09 8.57
N LEU A 57 -16.90 -0.03 9.38
CA LEU A 57 -16.84 -0.12 10.84
C LEU A 57 -18.01 -0.93 11.42
N ALA A 58 -19.20 -0.84 10.83
CA ALA A 58 -20.37 -1.61 11.24
C ALA A 58 -20.37 -3.08 10.76
N ASN A 59 -19.42 -3.48 9.91
CA ASN A 59 -19.42 -4.80 9.28
C ASN A 59 -18.54 -5.81 10.03
N ASP A 60 -19.15 -6.59 10.92
CA ASP A 60 -18.47 -7.63 11.68
C ASP A 60 -17.78 -8.70 10.81
N ALA A 61 -18.31 -8.98 9.62
CA ALA A 61 -17.69 -9.97 8.74
C ALA A 61 -16.35 -9.46 8.19
N LEU A 62 -16.25 -8.17 7.87
CA LEU A 62 -14.98 -7.54 7.48
C LEU A 62 -13.98 -7.55 8.63
N HIS A 63 -14.40 -7.23 9.86
CA HIS A 63 -13.52 -7.29 11.04
C HIS A 63 -13.00 -8.70 11.32
N ARG A 64 -13.88 -9.72 11.25
CA ARG A 64 -13.47 -11.12 11.39
C ARG A 64 -12.48 -11.54 10.30
N ALA A 65 -12.73 -11.15 9.05
CA ALA A 65 -11.81 -11.43 7.95
C ALA A 65 -10.44 -10.76 8.15
N LEU A 66 -10.41 -9.50 8.59
CA LEU A 66 -9.18 -8.78 8.91
C LEU A 66 -8.37 -9.50 10.00
N VAL A 67 -9.01 -9.88 11.11
CA VAL A 67 -8.35 -10.60 12.21
C VAL A 67 -7.83 -11.96 11.75
N ASN A 68 -8.59 -12.68 10.93
CA ASN A 68 -8.16 -13.96 10.39
C ASN A 68 -6.91 -13.80 9.49
N SER A 69 -6.91 -12.81 8.59
CA SER A 69 -5.76 -12.51 7.74
C SER A 69 -4.52 -12.11 8.55
N LEU A 70 -4.69 -11.30 9.61
CA LEU A 70 -3.59 -10.94 10.50
C LEU A 70 -3.02 -12.15 11.24
N LYS A 71 -3.88 -13.02 11.79
CA LYS A 71 -3.45 -14.25 12.48
C LYS A 71 -2.64 -15.16 11.55
N VAL A 72 -3.17 -15.43 10.35
CA VAL A 72 -2.50 -16.31 9.38
C VAL A 72 -1.23 -15.67 8.86
N GLY A 73 -1.26 -14.37 8.53
CA GLY A 73 -0.11 -13.63 8.01
C GLY A 73 1.04 -13.57 9.01
N LEU A 74 0.77 -13.22 10.26
CA LEU A 74 1.80 -13.14 11.31
C LEU A 74 2.38 -14.51 11.66
N THR A 75 1.53 -15.53 11.79
CA THR A 75 1.98 -16.89 12.09
C THR A 75 2.87 -17.43 10.96
N THR A 76 2.43 -17.25 9.72
CA THR A 76 3.21 -17.66 8.53
C THR A 76 4.53 -16.89 8.45
N ALA A 77 4.50 -15.57 8.60
CA ALA A 77 5.71 -14.75 8.56
C ALA A 77 6.73 -15.19 9.61
N PHE A 78 6.29 -15.40 10.86
CA PHE A 78 7.16 -15.84 11.95
C PHE A 78 7.79 -17.21 11.66
N ILE A 79 6.98 -18.22 11.31
CA ILE A 79 7.47 -19.58 11.02
C ILE A 79 8.42 -19.55 9.82
N SER A 80 8.05 -18.87 8.73
CA SER A 80 8.88 -18.74 7.53
C SER A 80 10.21 -18.04 7.82
N THR A 81 10.23 -17.00 8.65
CA THR A 81 11.48 -16.35 9.06
C THR A 81 12.36 -17.28 9.89
N VAL A 82 11.80 -17.98 10.87
CA VAL A 82 12.57 -18.94 11.69
C VAL A 82 13.16 -20.04 10.81
N LEU A 83 12.33 -20.69 9.98
CA LEU A 83 12.78 -21.74 9.07
C LEU A 83 13.79 -21.20 8.05
N GLY A 84 13.58 -20.00 7.52
CA GLY A 84 14.50 -19.34 6.60
C GLY A 84 15.87 -19.08 7.21
N ILE A 85 15.92 -18.62 8.47
CA ILE A 85 17.18 -18.44 9.20
C ILE A 85 17.87 -19.78 9.43
N LEU A 86 17.13 -20.82 9.83
CA LEU A 86 17.68 -22.15 10.06
C LEU A 86 18.22 -22.79 8.77
N GLY A 87 17.53 -22.60 7.64
CA GLY A 87 17.95 -23.09 6.34
C GLY A 87 19.10 -22.31 5.73
N ALA A 88 19.20 -20.99 5.96
CA ALA A 88 20.30 -20.17 5.44
C ALA A 88 21.67 -20.51 6.08
N LYS A 89 21.66 -21.09 7.29
CA LYS A 89 22.88 -21.49 8.01
C LYS A 89 23.25 -22.98 7.85
N ALA A 90 22.38 -23.78 7.22
CA ALA A 90 22.59 -25.22 7.00
C ALA A 90 23.27 -25.43 5.64
#